data_AF-A0A183D8A4-F1
#
_entry.id   AF-A0A183D8A4-F1
#
_cell.length_a   1.000
_cell.length_b   1.000
_cell.length_c   1.000
_cell.angle_alpha   90.00
_cell.angle_beta   90.00
_cell.angle_gamma   90.00
#
_symmetry.space_group_name_H-M   'P 1'
#
loop_
_entity.id
_entity.type
_entity.pdbx_description
1 polymer ?
#
loop_
_entity_poly.entity_id
_entity_poly.type
_entity_poly.pdbx_seq_one_letter_code
_entity_poly.pdbx_strand_id
1 'polypeptide(L)'
;MALSHVPPLRDYFLREENYADVKRPPGDKLIMLPKRFGELLRKLWNPKAFKAHVSPHEMLQASVLCSNKKFQITKQGDAAEFLNFLLNTLHRALNGTRKTSSSIIYKIFRGHLHEYTRKVIPVETTEEARRALLETDEYKEKKLEVPFLYLTLDLPAAPLYRDEQMQNIIPQVPLSALITKFNGVTEK
;
A
#
# COMPACT_ATOMS: atom_id res chain seq x y z
N MET A 1 5.50 0.72 -15.44
CA MET A 1 4.56 1.00 -14.33
C MET A 1 4.57 -0.19 -13.39
N ALA A 2 4.80 -0.03 -12.08
CA ALA A 2 4.96 -1.16 -11.16
C ALA A 2 3.79 -2.18 -11.23
N LEU A 3 2.54 -1.69 -11.27
CA LEU A 3 1.35 -2.54 -11.33
C LEU A 3 1.16 -3.26 -12.67
N SER A 4 1.69 -2.74 -13.79
CA SER A 4 1.51 -3.36 -15.10
C SER A 4 2.30 -4.66 -15.26
N HIS A 5 3.31 -4.87 -14.42
CA HIS A 5 4.16 -6.07 -14.42
C HIS A 5 3.70 -7.12 -13.41
N VAL A 6 2.60 -6.91 -12.69
CA VAL A 6 2.00 -7.91 -11.80
C VAL A 6 1.09 -8.81 -12.65
N PRO A 7 1.50 -10.05 -13.00
CA PRO A 7 0.78 -10.86 -13.99
C PRO A 7 -0.70 -11.08 -13.69
N PRO A 8 -1.13 -11.48 -12.46
CA PRO A 8 -2.56 -11.72 -12.20
C PRO A 8 -3.39 -10.43 -12.27
N LEU A 9 -2.81 -9.27 -11.96
CA LEU A 9 -3.48 -7.99 -12.08
C LEU A 9 -3.60 -7.58 -13.56
N ARG A 10 -2.48 -7.68 -14.29
CA ARG A 10 -2.40 -7.38 -15.72
C ARG A 10 -3.40 -8.22 -16.49
N ASP A 11 -3.37 -9.53 -16.33
CA ASP A 11 -4.19 -10.46 -17.11
C ASP A 11 -5.68 -10.24 -16.85
N TYR A 12 -6.05 -9.86 -15.61
CA TYR A 12 -7.41 -9.45 -15.28
C TYR A 12 -7.85 -8.20 -16.06
N PHE A 13 -7.02 -7.15 -16.08
CA PHE A 13 -7.36 -5.88 -16.73
C PHE A 13 -7.16 -5.87 -18.25
N LEU A 14 -6.42 -6.82 -18.81
CA LEU A 14 -6.32 -7.01 -20.26
C LEU A 14 -7.66 -7.45 -20.88
N ARG A 15 -8.46 -8.23 -20.15
CA ARG A 15 -9.77 -8.70 -20.61
C ARG A 15 -10.88 -7.83 -20.04
N GLU A 16 -11.55 -7.08 -20.90
CA GLU A 16 -12.59 -6.13 -20.47
C GLU A 16 -13.82 -6.81 -19.84
N GLU A 17 -14.17 -8.01 -20.33
CA GLU A 17 -15.22 -8.88 -19.78
C GLU A 17 -15.12 -9.08 -18.26
N ASN A 18 -13.92 -9.06 -17.69
CA ASN A 18 -13.71 -9.27 -16.26
C ASN A 18 -14.29 -8.16 -15.38
N TYR A 19 -14.49 -6.96 -15.92
CA TYR A 19 -14.91 -5.79 -15.16
C TYR A 19 -15.95 -4.90 -15.89
N ALA A 20 -16.35 -5.25 -17.11
CA ALA A 20 -17.34 -4.51 -17.89
C ALA A 20 -18.73 -4.52 -17.22
N ASP A 21 -19.13 -5.66 -16.68
CA ASP A 21 -20.47 -5.90 -16.10
C ASP A 21 -20.59 -5.49 -14.62
N VAL A 22 -19.57 -4.85 -14.07
CA VAL A 22 -19.59 -4.37 -12.67
C VAL A 22 -20.62 -3.25 -12.55
N LYS A 23 -21.81 -3.61 -12.08
CA LYS A 23 -22.91 -2.66 -11.82
C LYS A 23 -22.54 -1.73 -10.67
N ARG A 24 -22.59 -0.42 -10.92
CA ARG A 24 -22.44 0.63 -9.91
C ARG A 24 -23.62 1.60 -9.97
N PRO A 25 -23.91 2.34 -8.88
CA PRO A 25 -24.94 3.36 -8.88
C PRO A 25 -24.72 4.39 -10.00
N PRO A 26 -25.80 4.89 -10.64
CA PRO A 26 -25.69 5.95 -11.63
C PRO A 26 -25.03 7.19 -11.00
N GLY A 27 -24.09 7.81 -11.72
CA GLY A 27 -23.33 8.96 -11.25
C GLY A 27 -22.08 8.64 -10.42
N ASP A 28 -21.79 7.36 -10.15
CA ASP A 28 -20.56 6.99 -9.43
C ASP A 28 -19.32 7.13 -10.33
N LYS A 29 -18.52 8.16 -10.06
CA LYS A 29 -17.27 8.49 -10.77
C LYS A 29 -16.25 7.36 -10.72
N LEU A 30 -16.31 6.48 -9.71
CA LEU A 30 -15.36 5.39 -9.51
C LEU A 30 -15.39 4.35 -10.63
N ILE A 31 -16.50 4.23 -11.37
CA ILE A 31 -16.61 3.29 -12.50
C ILE A 31 -15.60 3.58 -13.62
N MET A 32 -15.14 4.82 -13.73
CA MET A 32 -14.19 5.23 -14.76
C MET A 32 -12.79 4.66 -14.51
N LEU A 33 -12.42 4.46 -13.24
CA LEU A 33 -11.05 4.11 -12.88
C LEU A 33 -10.65 2.71 -13.38
N PRO A 34 -11.43 1.62 -13.16
CA PRO A 34 -11.11 0.30 -13.73
C PRO A 34 -11.05 0.32 -15.26
N LYS A 35 -11.98 1.04 -15.91
CA LYS A 35 -12.04 1.16 -17.38
C LYS A 35 -10.79 1.82 -17.94
N ARG A 36 -10.43 3.02 -17.44
CA ARG A 36 -9.23 3.74 -17.89
C ARG A 36 -7.94 3.01 -17.53
N PHE A 37 -7.91 2.32 -16.39
CA PHE A 37 -6.75 1.50 -16.00
C PHE A 37 -6.56 0.30 -16.95
N GLY A 38 -7.64 -0.41 -17.30
CA GLY A 38 -7.59 -1.50 -18.28
C GLY A 38 -7.22 -1.04 -19.69
N GLU A 39 -7.78 0.09 -20.17
CA GLU A 39 -7.38 0.71 -21.43
C GLU A 39 -5.89 1.05 -21.48
N LEU A 40 -5.36 1.63 -20.40
CA LEU A 40 -3.95 1.95 -20.28
C LEU A 40 -3.08 0.69 -20.32
N LEU A 41 -3.46 -0.36 -19.59
CA LEU A 41 -2.73 -1.64 -19.58
C LEU A 41 -2.75 -2.31 -20.95
N ARG A 42 -3.89 -2.32 -21.65
CA ARG A 42 -3.98 -2.84 -23.03
C ARG A 42 -3.10 -2.07 -24.00
N LYS A 43 -3.05 -0.74 -23.88
CA LYS A 43 -2.17 0.09 -24.71
C LYS A 43 -0.68 -0.19 -24.41
N LEU A 44 -0.32 -0.33 -23.13
CA LEU A 44 1.05 -0.62 -22.70
C LEU A 44 1.55 -1.99 -23.15
N TRP A 45 0.68 -3.00 -23.09
CA TRP A 45 0.99 -4.38 -23.47
C TRP A 45 0.58 -4.72 -24.91
N ASN A 46 0.35 -3.72 -25.77
CA ASN A 46 0.07 -3.95 -27.18
C ASN A 46 1.38 -4.18 -27.95
N PRO A 47 1.66 -5.42 -28.42
CA PRO A 47 2.89 -5.71 -29.19
C PRO A 47 2.91 -5.04 -30.57
N LYS A 48 1.76 -4.55 -31.05
CA LYS A 48 1.58 -3.87 -32.34
C LYS A 48 1.38 -2.36 -32.18
N ALA A 49 1.88 -1.77 -31.10
CA ALA A 49 1.76 -0.34 -30.88
C ALA A 49 2.55 0.46 -31.93
N PHE A 50 1.93 1.49 -32.50
CA PHE A 50 2.57 2.37 -33.50
C PHE A 50 3.72 3.20 -32.91
N LYS A 51 3.67 3.48 -31.59
CA LYS A 51 4.71 4.21 -30.86
C LYS A 51 5.15 3.39 -29.65
N ALA A 52 6.43 3.49 -29.30
CA ALA A 52 7.01 2.83 -28.13
C ALA A 52 6.58 3.44 -26.78
N HIS A 53 5.88 4.58 -26.79
CA HIS A 53 5.36 5.24 -25.60
C HIS A 53 3.84 5.31 -25.62
N VAL A 54 3.23 5.23 -24.44
CA VAL A 54 1.79 5.37 -24.24
C VAL A 54 1.53 6.55 -23.32
N SER A 55 0.68 7.48 -23.75
CA SER A 55 0.25 8.60 -22.90
C SER A 55 -0.77 8.11 -21.85
N PRO A 56 -0.52 8.32 -20.54
CA PRO A 56 -1.43 7.91 -19.47
C PRO A 56 -2.52 8.95 -19.18
N HIS A 57 -2.68 9.99 -20.01
CA HIS A 57 -3.50 11.16 -19.68
C HIS A 57 -4.93 10.82 -19.23
N GLU A 58 -5.63 9.94 -19.96
CA GLU A 58 -6.99 9.50 -19.59
C GLU A 58 -7.08 8.85 -18.20
N MET A 59 -6.09 8.02 -17.86
CA MET A 59 -6.01 7.38 -16.54
C MET A 59 -5.72 8.41 -15.45
N LEU A 60 -4.86 9.38 -15.74
CA LEU A 60 -4.57 10.46 -14.81
C LEU A 60 -5.81 11.34 -14.57
N GLN A 61 -6.57 11.68 -15.62
CA GLN A 61 -7.83 12.43 -15.49
C GLN A 61 -8.85 11.67 -14.62
N ALA A 62 -9.00 10.36 -14.84
CA ALA A 62 -9.85 9.52 -14.00
C ALA A 62 -9.38 9.51 -12.54
N SER A 63 -8.06 9.49 -12.31
CA SER A 63 -7.47 9.53 -10.96
C SER A 63 -7.71 10.87 -10.27
N VAL A 64 -7.58 11.99 -10.98
CA VAL A 64 -7.90 13.34 -10.48
C VAL A 64 -9.36 13.42 -10.04
N LEU A 65 -10.27 12.92 -10.89
CA LEU A 65 -11.70 12.95 -10.64
C LEU A 65 -12.09 12.05 -9.45
N CYS A 66 -11.58 10.81 -9.40
CA CYS A 66 -11.88 9.85 -8.34
C CYS A 66 -11.26 10.22 -6.99
N SER A 67 -10.20 11.02 -6.99
CA SER A 67 -9.52 11.50 -5.77
C SER A 67 -9.98 12.86 -5.28
N ASN A 68 -11.04 13.43 -5.86
CA ASN A 68 -11.52 14.78 -5.57
C ASN A 68 -10.38 15.83 -5.67
N LYS A 69 -9.58 15.75 -6.74
CA LYS A 69 -8.44 16.64 -7.02
C LYS A 69 -7.28 16.55 -6.02
N LYS A 70 -7.20 15.50 -5.20
CA LYS A 70 -6.02 15.23 -4.35
C LYS A 70 -4.78 14.97 -5.20
N PHE A 71 -4.89 14.12 -6.22
CA PHE A 71 -3.77 13.78 -7.11
C PHE A 71 -3.91 14.54 -8.44
N GLN A 72 -3.32 15.73 -8.52
CA GLN A 72 -3.35 16.58 -9.71
C GLN A 72 -2.26 16.20 -10.72
N ILE A 73 -2.49 16.44 -12.01
CA ILE A 73 -1.50 16.16 -13.06
C ILE A 73 -0.34 17.17 -13.03
N THR A 74 -0.64 18.42 -12.65
CA THR A 74 0.30 19.54 -12.63
C THR A 74 1.21 19.55 -11.41
N LYS A 75 0.91 18.75 -10.38
CA LYS A 75 1.66 18.71 -9.12
C LYS A 75 2.07 17.26 -8.84
N GLN A 76 3.38 17.02 -8.74
CA GLN A 76 3.91 15.73 -8.31
C GLN A 76 3.46 15.45 -6.86
N GLY A 77 3.02 14.21 -6.63
CA GLY A 77 2.59 13.73 -5.31
C GLY A 77 3.40 12.53 -4.87
N ASP A 78 3.17 12.11 -3.63
CA ASP A 78 3.81 10.93 -3.07
C ASP A 78 3.32 9.64 -3.75
N ALA A 79 4.27 8.79 -4.17
CA ALA A 79 3.97 7.58 -4.91
C ALA A 79 3.31 6.50 -4.04
N ALA A 80 3.67 6.41 -2.75
CA ALA A 80 3.07 5.45 -1.82
C ALA A 80 1.63 5.86 -1.49
N GLU A 81 1.37 7.15 -1.28
CA GLU A 81 0.01 7.68 -1.13
C GLU A 81 -0.84 7.42 -2.36
N PHE A 82 -0.30 7.65 -3.56
CA PHE A 82 -1.01 7.40 -4.81
C PHE A 82 -1.29 5.91 -5.00
N LEU A 83 -0.33 5.04 -4.70
CA LEU A 83 -0.51 3.58 -4.76
C LEU A 83 -1.61 3.13 -3.81
N ASN A 84 -1.60 3.62 -2.56
CA ASN A 84 -2.62 3.32 -1.57
C ASN A 84 -4.01 3.77 -2.05
N PHE A 85 -4.11 4.98 -2.59
CA PHE A 85 -5.34 5.48 -3.19
C PHE A 85 -5.80 4.58 -4.35
N LEU A 86 -4.89 4.26 -5.28
CA LEU A 86 -5.22 3.53 -6.49
C LEU A 86 -5.72 2.11 -6.17
N LEU A 87 -5.02 1.37 -5.29
CA LEU A 87 -5.40 0.02 -4.89
C LEU A 87 -6.76 0.00 -4.18
N ASN A 88 -6.97 0.89 -3.20
CA ASN A 88 -8.24 0.96 -2.47
C ASN A 88 -9.40 1.42 -3.37
N THR A 89 -9.13 2.36 -4.26
CA THR A 89 -10.16 2.88 -5.17
C THR A 89 -10.52 1.85 -6.23
N LEU A 90 -9.55 1.11 -6.78
CA LEU A 90 -9.81 -0.03 -7.68
C LEU A 90 -10.57 -1.15 -6.97
N HIS A 91 -10.18 -1.49 -5.74
CA HIS A 91 -10.91 -2.48 -4.93
C HIS A 91 -12.37 -2.07 -4.76
N ARG A 92 -12.63 -0.83 -4.36
CA ARG A 92 -13.99 -0.30 -4.19
C ARG A 92 -14.74 -0.22 -5.52
N ALA A 93 -14.09 0.22 -6.59
CA ALA A 93 -14.65 0.37 -7.93
C ALA A 93 -15.08 -0.98 -8.54
N LEU A 94 -14.41 -2.08 -8.18
CA LEU A 94 -14.74 -3.44 -8.57
C LEU A 94 -15.76 -4.13 -7.63
N ASN A 95 -16.52 -3.34 -6.84
CA ASN A 95 -17.46 -3.83 -5.83
C ASN A 95 -16.83 -4.75 -4.77
N GLY A 96 -15.55 -4.51 -4.47
CA GLY A 96 -14.85 -5.21 -3.41
C GLY A 96 -15.53 -5.04 -2.05
N THR A 97 -15.49 -6.10 -1.25
CA THR A 97 -16.04 -6.15 0.11
C THR A 97 -14.91 -6.43 1.12
N ARG A 98 -15.25 -6.53 2.40
CA ARG A 98 -14.27 -6.89 3.44
C ARG A 98 -13.69 -8.31 3.27
N LYS A 99 -14.27 -9.15 2.40
CA LYS A 99 -13.74 -10.50 2.13
C LYS A 99 -12.45 -10.42 1.29
N THR A 100 -11.47 -11.25 1.60
CA THR A 100 -10.17 -11.34 0.90
C THR A 100 -10.32 -11.69 -0.58
N SER A 101 -11.30 -12.53 -0.92
CA SER A 101 -11.57 -12.96 -2.29
C SER A 101 -12.52 -12.05 -3.08
N SER A 102 -12.90 -10.90 -2.53
CA SER A 102 -13.96 -10.06 -3.10
C SER A 102 -13.56 -9.27 -4.35
N SER A 103 -12.27 -8.98 -4.53
CA SER A 103 -11.76 -8.35 -5.75
C SER A 103 -10.37 -8.83 -6.07
N ILE A 104 -9.96 -8.66 -7.33
CA ILE A 104 -8.61 -9.01 -7.78
C ILE A 104 -7.52 -8.30 -6.97
N ILE A 105 -7.78 -7.07 -6.51
CA ILE A 105 -6.83 -6.31 -5.69
C ILE A 105 -6.56 -7.03 -4.37
N TYR A 106 -7.61 -7.43 -3.64
CA TYR A 106 -7.43 -8.12 -2.36
C TYR A 106 -6.88 -9.54 -2.54
N LYS A 107 -7.24 -10.23 -3.63
CA LYS A 107 -6.65 -11.54 -3.94
C LYS A 107 -5.14 -11.49 -4.15
N ILE A 108 -4.62 -10.40 -4.69
CA ILE A 108 -3.20 -10.27 -5.05
C ILE A 108 -2.38 -9.62 -3.94
N PHE A 109 -2.86 -8.50 -3.38
CA PHE A 109 -2.05 -7.63 -2.52
C PHE A 109 -2.39 -7.74 -1.04
N ARG A 110 -3.52 -8.34 -0.67
CA ARG A 110 -3.93 -8.34 0.73
C ARG A 110 -3.19 -9.42 1.51
N GLY A 111 -2.43 -8.99 2.51
CA GLY A 111 -1.85 -9.84 3.56
C GLY A 111 -2.52 -9.62 4.91
N HIS A 112 -2.11 -10.41 5.91
CA HIS A 112 -2.52 -10.27 7.30
C HIS A 112 -1.26 -10.20 8.16
N LEU A 113 -1.23 -9.24 9.08
CA LEU A 113 -0.18 -9.06 10.08
C LEU A 113 -0.80 -9.28 11.45
N HIS A 114 -0.05 -9.91 12.35
CA HIS A 114 -0.39 -9.90 13.77
C HIS A 114 0.39 -8.79 14.43
N GLU A 115 -0.33 -7.78 14.92
CA GLU A 115 0.22 -6.70 15.72
C GLU A 115 0.08 -7.07 17.20
N TYR A 116 1.20 -6.94 17.92
CA TYR A 116 1.27 -7.18 19.35
C TYR A 116 1.55 -5.85 20.03
N THR A 117 0.61 -5.36 20.83
CA THR A 117 0.71 -4.06 21.48
C THR A 117 0.72 -4.22 22.99
N ARG A 118 1.69 -3.57 23.63
CA ARG A 118 1.85 -3.52 25.08
C ARG A 118 2.03 -2.08 25.53
N LYS A 119 1.29 -1.65 26.56
CA LYS A 119 1.51 -0.33 27.16
C LYS A 119 2.82 -0.34 27.96
N VAL A 120 3.63 0.69 27.77
CA VAL A 120 4.85 0.89 28.56
C VAL A 120 4.47 1.47 29.92
N ILE A 121 5.00 0.87 31.00
CA ILE A 121 4.80 1.37 32.36
C ILE A 121 5.69 2.61 32.54
N PRO A 122 5.17 3.72 33.11
CA PRO A 122 5.96 4.91 33.39
C PRO A 122 7.20 4.60 34.24
N VAL A 123 8.34 5.14 33.84
CA VAL A 123 9.65 4.88 34.48
C VAL A 123 9.69 5.36 35.93
N GLU A 124 8.84 6.32 36.29
CA GLU A 124 8.73 6.92 37.63
C GLU A 124 8.01 6.04 38.66
N THR A 125 7.50 4.87 38.26
CA THR A 125 6.74 3.97 39.13
C THR A 125 7.68 3.12 40.00
N THR A 126 7.41 3.01 41.31
CA THR A 126 8.18 2.13 42.21
C THR A 126 8.12 0.67 41.76
N GLU A 127 9.13 -0.14 42.12
CA GLU A 127 9.20 -1.54 41.70
C GLU A 127 7.98 -2.36 42.12
N GLU A 128 7.41 -2.10 43.30
CA GLU A 128 6.23 -2.82 43.77
C GLU A 128 5.00 -2.48 42.94
N ALA A 129 4.78 -1.20 42.65
CA ALA A 129 3.67 -0.74 41.83
C ALA A 129 3.83 -1.20 40.36
N ARG A 130 5.07 -1.25 39.86
CA ARG A 130 5.37 -1.79 38.52
C ARG A 130 5.02 -3.27 38.41
N ARG A 131 5.31 -4.09 39.42
CA ARG A 131 4.90 -5.51 39.46
C ARG A 131 3.39 -5.66 39.49
N ALA A 132 2.69 -4.87 40.31
CA ALA A 132 1.23 -4.89 40.36
C ALA A 132 0.59 -4.47 39.02
N LEU A 133 1.12 -3.44 38.36
CA LEU A 133 0.59 -2.96 37.07
C LEU A 133 0.83 -3.97 35.94
N LEU A 134 1.92 -4.73 35.96
CA LEU A 134 2.19 -5.80 34.98
C LEU A 134 1.13 -6.91 34.99
N GLU A 135 0.50 -7.15 36.12
CA GLU A 135 -0.55 -8.18 36.27
C GLU A 135 -1.92 -7.69 35.79
N THR A 136 -2.12 -6.37 35.66
CA THR A 136 -3.39 -5.81 35.19
C THR A 136 -3.57 -5.99 33.67
N ASP A 137 -4.81 -6.23 33.23
CA ASP A 137 -5.17 -6.39 31.81
C ASP A 137 -4.84 -5.17 30.94
N GLU A 138 -4.57 -4.01 31.56
CA GLU A 138 -4.16 -2.80 30.85
C GLU A 138 -2.75 -2.89 30.27
N TYR A 139 -1.84 -3.62 30.93
CA TYR A 139 -0.44 -3.77 30.53
C TYR A 139 -0.11 -5.14 29.95
N LYS A 140 -1.11 -6.03 29.86
CA LYS A 140 -0.99 -7.29 29.11
C LYS A 140 -0.90 -7.02 27.60
N GLU A 141 -0.18 -7.91 26.93
CA GLU A 141 -0.04 -7.89 25.49
C GLU A 141 -1.39 -8.17 24.81
N LYS A 142 -1.77 -7.29 23.88
CA LYS A 142 -2.96 -7.46 23.04
C LYS A 142 -2.54 -7.85 21.64
N LYS A 143 -3.09 -8.96 21.15
CA LYS A 143 -2.91 -9.43 19.78
C LYS A 143 -4.05 -8.93 18.90
N LEU A 144 -3.72 -8.19 17.85
CA LEU A 144 -4.67 -7.71 16.84
C LEU A 144 -4.27 -8.22 15.46
N GLU A 145 -5.23 -8.77 14.71
CA GLU A 145 -5.00 -9.13 13.31
C GLU A 145 -5.34 -7.94 12.40
N VAL A 146 -4.34 -7.42 11.69
CA VAL A 146 -4.45 -6.23 10.85
C VAL A 146 -4.21 -6.61 9.39
N PRO A 147 -5.21 -6.43 8.50
CA PRO A 147 -5.00 -6.64 7.07
C PRO A 147 -4.18 -5.49 6.47
N PHE A 148 -3.26 -5.80 5.55
CA PHE A 148 -2.45 -4.80 4.85
C PHE A 148 -2.47 -5.01 3.34
N LEU A 149 -2.20 -3.94 2.57
CA LEU A 149 -2.00 -4.00 1.11
C LEU A 149 -0.54 -3.80 0.69
N TYR A 150 0.24 -3.15 1.56
CA TYR A 150 1.68 -2.95 1.42
C TYR A 150 2.29 -2.83 2.81
N LEU A 151 3.57 -3.15 2.93
CA LEU A 151 4.32 -3.02 4.18
C LEU A 151 5.15 -1.74 4.14
N THR A 152 5.05 -0.93 5.19
CA THR A 152 5.87 0.26 5.36
C THR A 152 7.19 -0.12 6.03
N LEU A 153 8.28 0.04 5.28
CA LEU A 153 9.64 -0.16 5.79
C LEU A 153 10.17 1.18 6.28
N ASP A 154 10.34 1.31 7.59
CA ASP A 154 10.86 2.54 8.19
C ASP A 154 12.38 2.53 8.09
N LEU A 155 12.94 3.49 7.35
CA LEU A 155 14.38 3.66 7.29
C LEU A 155 14.88 4.25 8.62
N PRO A 156 16.04 3.79 9.14
CA PRO A 156 16.66 4.43 10.30
C PRO A 156 17.03 5.88 9.95
N ALA A 157 17.11 6.73 10.98
CA ALA A 157 17.54 8.11 10.81
C ALA A 157 18.91 8.16 10.13
N ALA A 158 19.09 9.11 9.20
CA ALA A 158 20.38 9.30 8.56
C ALA A 158 21.45 9.58 9.64
N PRO A 159 22.61 8.92 9.59
CA PRO A 159 23.67 9.15 10.57
C PRO A 159 24.09 10.62 10.52
N LEU A 160 24.12 11.26 11.68
CA LEU A 160 24.47 12.68 11.82
C LEU A 160 25.95 12.95 11.50
N TYR A 161 26.79 11.90 11.60
CA TYR A 161 28.23 11.98 11.39
C TYR A 161 28.64 11.13 10.19
N ARG A 162 29.61 11.64 9.41
CA ARG A 162 30.25 10.90 8.33
C ARG A 162 31.22 9.90 8.94
N ASP A 163 31.32 8.71 8.36
CA ASP A 163 32.35 7.74 8.70
C ASP A 163 33.75 8.38 8.57
N GLU A 164 34.68 8.06 9.48
CA GLU A 164 36.05 8.61 9.49
C GLU A 164 36.78 8.41 8.15
N GLN A 165 36.36 7.42 7.37
CA GLN A 165 36.99 7.02 6.12
C GLN A 165 36.43 7.75 4.88
N MET A 166 35.40 8.60 4.99
CA MET A 166 34.80 9.41 3.89
C MET A 166 34.46 8.66 2.58
N GLN A 167 34.54 7.34 2.52
CA GLN A 167 34.35 6.58 1.27
C GLN A 167 32.88 6.27 0.96
N ASN A 168 32.01 6.20 1.97
CA ASN A 168 30.57 5.94 1.79
C ASN A 168 29.73 7.07 2.39
N ILE A 169 29.30 7.99 1.53
CA ILE A 169 28.51 9.18 1.90
C ILE A 169 27.01 8.83 2.06
N ILE A 170 26.56 7.74 1.44
CA ILE A 170 25.14 7.33 1.44
C ILE A 170 24.96 6.19 2.45
N PRO A 171 24.09 6.34 3.47
CA PRO A 171 23.81 5.28 4.42
C PRO A 171 23.15 4.10 3.71
N GLN A 172 23.69 2.90 3.93
CA GLN A 172 23.15 1.65 3.40
C GLN A 172 22.55 0.84 4.53
N VAL A 173 21.35 0.31 4.31
CA VAL A 173 20.65 -0.54 5.28
C VAL A 173 20.19 -1.79 4.56
N PRO A 174 20.56 -2.99 5.02
CA PRO A 174 20.11 -4.22 4.39
C PRO A 174 18.60 -4.38 4.59
N LEU A 175 17.92 -4.90 3.56
CA LEU A 175 16.47 -5.11 3.59
C LEU A 175 16.05 -6.06 4.73
N SER A 176 16.88 -7.04 5.07
CA SER A 176 16.65 -7.96 6.19
C SER A 176 16.50 -7.22 7.52
N ALA A 177 17.30 -6.19 7.78
CA ALA A 177 17.19 -5.38 8.98
C ALA A 177 15.85 -4.62 9.05
N LEU A 178 15.37 -4.11 7.91
CA LEU A 178 14.07 -3.41 7.85
C LEU A 178 12.88 -4.37 8.05
N ILE A 179 12.96 -5.57 7.46
CA ILE A 179 11.92 -6.59 7.58
C ILE A 179 11.87 -7.19 8.98
N THR A 180 12.97 -7.09 9.75
CA THR A 180 13.04 -7.57 11.14
C THR A 180 11.93 -6.95 12.01
N LYS A 181 11.45 -5.73 11.69
CA LYS A 181 10.25 -5.13 12.30
C LYS A 181 9.01 -6.04 12.31
N PHE A 182 8.87 -6.95 11.35
CA PHE A 182 7.69 -7.80 11.18
C PHE A 182 7.92 -9.26 11.63
N ASN A 183 9.02 -9.54 12.35
CA ASN A 183 9.35 -10.91 12.79
C ASN A 183 8.61 -11.34 14.07
N GLY A 184 7.91 -10.44 14.75
CA GLY A 184 7.23 -10.71 16.03
C GLY A 184 8.16 -10.82 17.25
N VAL A 185 9.45 -10.51 17.09
CA VAL A 185 10.47 -10.51 18.15
C VAL A 185 10.93 -9.09 18.46
N THR A 186 10.99 -8.22 17.45
CA THR A 186 11.49 -6.85 17.59
C THR A 186 10.39 -5.92 18.06
N GLU A 187 10.52 -5.44 19.29
CA GLU A 187 9.72 -4.35 19.86
C GLU A 187 10.22 -2.99 19.33
N LYS A 188 9.31 -2.04 19.18
CA LYS A 188 9.58 -0.69 18.68
C LYS A 188 9.39 0.36 19.76
#